data_AF-A0A5C6U2S0-F1
#
_entry.id   AF-A0A5C6U2S0-F1
#
_cell.length_a   1.000
_cell.length_b   1.000
_cell.length_c   1.000
_cell.angle_alpha   90.00
_cell.angle_beta   90.00
_cell.angle_gamma   90.00
#
_symmetry.space_group_name_H-M   'P 1'
#
loop_
_entity.id
_entity.type
_entity.pdbx_description
1 polymer ?
#
loop_
_entity_poly.entity_id
_entity_poly.type
_entity_poly.pdbx_seq_one_letter_code
_entity_poly.pdbx_strand_id
1 'polypeptide(L)'
;MTGRLFGQGEVGSSDLIREAAKRAGAKLLEYELDAQFRCSGSDGFINWVDNTLDIRRTANVLWKREDVYEFRVMDSVQELEHAIRQKAAEGSARLVAGFCWPWSNPNGDGSLVKDVQVGTWAMPWNAKPDAGHLGAGIPKSNFWASDPGGLEQVGCVYTAQGFEFDYVGIIFGPDLRYDWEKNIWVGDKKHSFDSVVKKSGDRFVDLVKNTYRVLFTRGIKGCYVHFMDEGTRKFFQSRLE
;
A
#
# COMPACT_ATOMS: atom_id res chain seq x y z
N MET A 1 17.18 -4.89 4.40
CA MET A 1 16.29 -5.10 3.24
C MET A 1 16.71 -4.14 2.14
N THR A 2 17.27 -4.62 1.03
CA THR A 2 17.70 -3.81 -0.10
C THR A 2 16.47 -3.34 -0.90
N GLY A 3 16.02 -2.10 -0.65
CA GLY A 3 15.03 -1.44 -1.48
C GLY A 3 15.62 -1.17 -2.87
N ARG A 4 14.93 -1.59 -3.94
CA ARG A 4 15.25 -1.16 -5.30
C ARG A 4 14.68 0.24 -5.51
N LEU A 5 15.56 1.18 -5.88
CA LEU A 5 15.27 2.59 -6.18
C LEU A 5 15.00 2.85 -7.67
N PHE A 6 14.84 1.81 -8.49
CA PHE A 6 14.97 1.92 -9.95
C PHE A 6 13.72 1.38 -10.66
N GLY A 7 13.22 2.17 -11.63
CA GLY A 7 12.08 1.83 -12.49
C GLY A 7 12.41 0.76 -13.52
N GLN A 8 11.40 0.23 -14.23
CA GLN A 8 11.63 -0.74 -15.31
C GLN A 8 12.57 -0.16 -16.38
N GLY A 9 13.73 -0.79 -16.55
CA GLY A 9 14.79 -0.38 -17.49
C GLY A 9 16.03 0.23 -16.82
N GLU A 10 15.95 0.57 -15.54
CA GLU A 10 17.07 1.11 -14.79
C GLU A 10 17.80 -0.01 -14.03
N VAL A 11 19.11 -0.13 -14.29
CA VAL A 11 19.97 -1.15 -13.72
C VAL A 11 20.70 -0.55 -12.52
N GLY A 12 20.16 -0.77 -11.33
CA GLY A 12 20.79 -0.34 -10.08
C GLY A 12 20.52 -1.30 -8.93
N SER A 13 21.50 -2.14 -8.64
CA SER A 13 21.55 -2.90 -7.39
C SER A 13 22.81 -2.48 -6.64
N SER A 14 22.82 -2.65 -5.31
CA SER A 14 24.04 -2.47 -4.52
C SER A 14 25.19 -3.31 -5.07
N ASP A 15 24.90 -4.51 -5.60
CA ASP A 15 25.90 -5.37 -6.23
C ASP A 15 26.49 -4.77 -7.51
N LEU A 16 25.66 -4.13 -8.34
CA LEU A 16 26.13 -3.44 -9.54
C LEU A 16 27.03 -2.24 -9.20
N ILE A 17 26.70 -1.52 -8.14
CA ILE A 17 27.51 -0.40 -7.63
C ILE A 17 28.84 -0.93 -7.05
N ARG A 18 28.82 -2.05 -6.31
CA ARG A 18 30.03 -2.73 -5.81
C ARG A 18 30.95 -3.15 -6.95
N GLU A 19 30.42 -3.82 -7.97
CA GLU A 19 31.20 -4.28 -9.12
C GLU A 19 31.72 -3.12 -9.98
N ALA A 20 30.94 -2.04 -10.12
CA ALA A 20 31.39 -0.83 -10.79
C ALA A 20 32.54 -0.12 -10.03
N ALA A 21 32.41 0.05 -8.72
CA ALA A 21 33.45 0.64 -7.89
C ALA A 21 34.75 -0.17 -7.93
N LYS A 22 34.63 -1.51 -7.89
CA LYS A 22 35.77 -2.44 -8.03
C LYS A 22 36.48 -2.29 -9.38
N ARG A 23 35.74 -2.23 -10.49
CA ARG A 23 36.32 -2.00 -11.83
C ARG A 23 37.01 -0.65 -11.97
N ALA A 24 36.48 0.38 -11.31
CA ALA A 24 37.04 1.73 -11.35
C ALA A 24 38.20 1.95 -10.37
N GLY A 25 38.57 0.96 -9.55
CA GLY A 25 39.56 1.12 -8.48
C GLY A 25 39.15 2.14 -7.41
N ALA A 26 37.85 2.43 -7.31
CA ALA A 26 37.31 3.43 -6.39
C ALA A 26 37.08 2.83 -5.00
N LYS A 27 37.33 3.61 -3.95
CA LYS A 27 36.99 3.23 -2.58
C LYS A 27 35.47 3.29 -2.42
N LEU A 28 34.84 2.14 -2.20
CA LEU A 28 33.41 2.07 -1.87
C LEU A 28 33.22 2.41 -0.39
N LEU A 29 32.33 3.36 -0.10
CA LEU A 29 31.83 3.64 1.23
C LEU A 29 30.34 3.26 1.25
N GLU A 30 30.01 2.20 1.99
CA GLU A 30 28.63 1.73 2.14
C GLU A 30 28.14 2.14 3.53
N TYR A 31 26.99 2.81 3.56
CA TYR A 31 26.34 3.25 4.78
C TYR A 31 24.93 2.66 4.81
N GLU A 32 24.57 2.01 5.91
CA GLU A 32 23.19 1.64 6.17
C GLU A 32 22.48 2.84 6.80
N LEU A 33 21.41 3.30 6.16
CA LEU A 33 20.58 4.36 6.72
C LEU A 33 19.65 3.72 7.75
N ASP A 34 20.02 3.81 9.02
CA ASP A 34 19.23 3.29 10.15
C ASP A 34 17.93 4.08 10.39
N ALA A 35 17.88 5.35 9.97
CA ALA A 35 16.75 6.24 10.16
C ALA A 35 16.25 6.80 8.83
N GLN A 36 15.04 6.41 8.43
CA GLN A 36 14.29 7.13 7.41
C GLN A 36 13.64 8.33 8.09
N PHE A 37 14.26 9.50 8.05
CA PHE A 37 13.64 10.74 8.54
C PHE A 37 12.46 11.15 7.64
N ARG A 38 11.35 10.44 7.73
CA ARG A 38 10.04 10.95 7.35
C ARG A 38 9.57 11.82 8.51
N CYS A 39 9.92 13.10 8.48
CA CYS A 39 9.50 14.06 9.49
C CYS A 39 7.99 13.95 9.74
N SER A 40 7.59 13.81 11.01
CA SER A 40 6.22 13.74 11.60
C SER A 40 5.78 12.38 12.17
N GLY A 41 6.59 11.73 13.03
CA GLY A 41 6.12 10.55 13.80
C GLY A 41 6.01 9.23 13.00
N SER A 42 6.39 9.25 11.72
CA SER A 42 6.37 8.10 10.81
C SER A 42 7.14 6.89 11.32
N ASP A 43 8.26 7.06 12.03
CA ASP A 43 9.07 5.92 12.49
C ASP A 43 8.36 5.08 13.56
N GLY A 44 7.64 5.73 14.48
CA GLY A 44 6.79 5.05 15.45
C GLY A 44 5.69 4.26 14.75
N PHE A 45 5.05 4.87 13.75
CA PHE A 45 3.96 4.24 12.99
C PHE A 45 4.47 3.06 12.17
N ILE A 46 5.60 3.21 11.47
CA ILE A 46 6.25 2.13 10.73
C ILE A 46 6.61 0.98 11.65
N ASN A 47 7.19 1.27 12.82
CA ASN A 47 7.53 0.25 13.81
C ASN A 47 6.28 -0.48 14.33
N TRP A 48 5.19 0.23 14.56
CA TRP A 48 3.91 -0.35 14.96
C TRP A 48 3.28 -1.21 13.86
N VAL A 49 3.33 -0.77 12.60
CA VAL A 49 2.87 -1.55 11.45
C VAL A 49 3.73 -2.81 11.29
N ASP A 50 5.05 -2.70 11.40
CA ASP A 50 5.99 -3.83 11.33
C ASP A 50 5.67 -4.89 12.39
N ASN A 51 5.34 -4.44 13.61
CA ASN A 51 4.97 -5.31 14.72
C ASN A 51 3.59 -5.94 14.52
N THR A 52 2.60 -5.13 14.16
CA THR A 52 1.20 -5.54 13.98
C THR A 52 1.08 -6.55 12.84
N LEU A 53 1.74 -6.31 11.71
CA LEU A 53 1.79 -7.26 10.60
C LEU A 53 2.76 -8.42 10.83
N ASP A 54 3.45 -8.49 11.97
CA ASP A 54 4.43 -9.53 12.30
C ASP A 54 5.47 -9.70 11.17
N ILE A 55 6.01 -8.57 10.71
CA ILE A 55 7.12 -8.48 9.75
C ILE A 55 8.44 -8.42 10.52
N ARG A 56 8.45 -7.63 11.60
CA ARG A 56 9.59 -7.48 12.50
C ARG A 56 9.08 -7.08 13.87
N ARG A 57 9.58 -7.73 14.91
CA ARG A 57 9.30 -7.32 16.30
C ARG A 57 9.96 -5.98 16.58
N THR A 58 9.18 -5.03 17.08
CA THR A 58 9.64 -3.69 17.46
C THR A 58 9.15 -3.34 18.87
N ALA A 59 9.68 -2.28 19.47
CA ALA A 59 9.24 -1.83 20.79
C ALA A 59 7.84 -1.20 20.79
N ASN A 60 7.31 -0.80 19.62
CA ASN A 60 6.03 -0.12 19.44
C ASN A 60 4.91 -1.16 19.23
N VAL A 61 4.42 -1.76 20.32
CA VAL A 61 3.36 -2.78 20.25
C VAL A 61 1.96 -2.17 20.18
N LEU A 62 1.77 -1.02 20.82
CA LEU A 62 0.51 -0.27 20.84
C LEU A 62 0.69 1.09 20.15
N TRP A 63 -0.35 1.54 19.48
CA TRP A 63 -0.41 2.86 18.85
C TRP A 63 -1.32 3.79 19.64
N LYS A 64 -0.80 4.95 20.05
CA LYS A 64 -1.56 5.95 20.80
C LYS A 64 -2.36 6.81 19.85
N ARG A 65 -3.65 7.00 20.13
CA ARG A 65 -4.52 7.83 19.29
C ARG A 65 -4.14 9.31 19.28
N GLU A 66 -3.42 9.77 20.30
CA GLU A 66 -2.95 11.16 20.45
C GLU A 66 -1.63 11.45 19.73
N ASP A 67 -1.08 10.50 18.97
CA ASP A 67 0.15 10.72 18.20
C ASP A 67 -0.09 11.71 17.04
N VAL A 68 0.99 12.30 16.53
CA VAL A 68 0.92 13.30 15.44
C VAL A 68 0.43 12.67 14.14
N TYR A 69 0.71 11.38 13.95
CA TYR A 69 0.25 10.61 12.81
C TYR A 69 -1.14 10.01 13.06
N GLU A 70 -2.10 10.34 12.21
CA GLU A 70 -3.50 10.00 12.43
C GLU A 70 -3.83 8.59 11.88
N PHE A 71 -4.08 7.62 12.74
CA PHE A 71 -4.55 6.28 12.35
C PHE A 71 -6.03 6.07 12.72
N ARG A 72 -6.88 5.69 11.76
CA ARG A 72 -8.30 5.38 12.03
C ARG A 72 -8.76 4.11 11.34
N VAL A 73 -9.58 3.34 12.07
CA VAL A 73 -10.30 2.18 11.53
C VAL A 73 -11.74 2.61 11.23
N MET A 74 -12.12 2.54 9.95
CA MET A 74 -13.42 2.98 9.44
C MET A 74 -14.43 1.82 9.44
N ASP A 75 -15.69 2.11 9.77
CA ASP A 75 -16.75 1.10 9.85
C ASP A 75 -17.14 0.56 8.48
N SER A 76 -17.03 1.38 7.44
CA SER A 76 -17.40 1.02 6.07
C SER A 76 -16.46 1.62 5.03
N VAL A 77 -16.43 1.01 3.85
CA VAL A 77 -15.67 1.55 2.70
C VAL A 77 -16.22 2.90 2.22
N GLN A 78 -17.52 3.15 2.38
CA GLN A 78 -18.15 4.42 2.03
C GLN A 78 -17.69 5.54 2.96
N GLU A 79 -17.59 5.26 4.26
CA GLU A 79 -17.06 6.19 5.25
C GLU A 79 -15.57 6.48 4.97
N LEU A 80 -14.80 5.44 4.64
CA LEU A 80 -13.41 5.56 4.22
C LEU A 80 -13.27 6.48 3.00
N GLU A 81 -14.03 6.21 1.92
CA GLU A 81 -14.02 7.04 0.72
C GLU A 81 -14.37 8.50 1.04
N HIS A 82 -15.45 8.71 1.81
CA HIS A 82 -15.90 10.05 2.17
C HIS A 82 -14.82 10.84 2.92
N ALA A 83 -14.20 10.22 3.94
CA ALA A 83 -13.13 10.84 4.72
C ALA A 83 -11.90 11.17 3.85
N ILE A 84 -11.53 10.29 2.93
CA ILE A 84 -10.40 10.52 2.02
C ILE A 84 -10.69 11.65 1.03
N ARG A 85 -11.93 11.77 0.52
CA ARG A 85 -12.33 12.89 -0.33
C ARG A 85 -12.27 14.22 0.40
N GLN A 86 -12.64 14.26 1.68
CA GLN A 86 -12.49 15.45 2.51
C GLN A 86 -11.02 15.84 2.68
N LYS A 87 -10.14 14.87 3.01
CA LYS A 87 -8.69 15.13 3.10
C LYS A 87 -8.08 15.56 1.77
N ALA A 88 -8.56 15.02 0.65
CA ALA A 88 -8.12 15.41 -0.70
C ALA A 88 -8.53 16.84 -1.09
N ALA A 89 -9.52 17.44 -0.43
CA ALA A 89 -9.90 18.83 -0.64
C ALA A 89 -8.95 19.82 0.06
N GLU A 90 -8.25 19.37 1.11
CA GLU A 90 -7.34 20.18 1.93
C GLU A 90 -5.84 19.90 1.65
N GLY A 91 -5.55 18.80 0.95
CA GLY A 91 -4.20 18.32 0.66
C GLY A 91 -4.21 17.14 -0.30
N SER A 92 -3.16 16.30 -0.25
CA SER A 92 -3.09 15.11 -1.11
C SER A 92 -3.64 13.86 -0.41
N ALA A 93 -4.62 13.19 -1.02
CA ALA A 93 -5.09 11.90 -0.50
C ALA A 93 -5.53 10.94 -1.61
N ARG A 94 -5.35 9.64 -1.38
CA ARG A 94 -5.73 8.58 -2.33
C ARG A 94 -6.28 7.35 -1.62
N LEU A 95 -7.21 6.68 -2.29
CA LEU A 95 -7.62 5.32 -1.94
C LEU A 95 -6.66 4.31 -2.57
N VAL A 96 -6.29 3.31 -1.79
CA VAL A 96 -5.50 2.17 -2.22
C VAL A 96 -6.09 0.88 -1.65
N ALA A 97 -5.75 -0.25 -2.24
CA ALA A 97 -6.21 -1.54 -1.74
C ALA A 97 -5.17 -2.65 -1.95
N GLY A 98 -5.31 -3.72 -1.15
CA GLY A 98 -4.66 -5.00 -1.46
C GLY A 98 -5.15 -5.54 -2.81
N PHE A 99 -4.32 -6.30 -3.52
CA PHE A 99 -4.61 -6.74 -4.88
C PHE A 99 -5.59 -7.94 -4.90
N CYS A 100 -6.84 -7.67 -4.51
CA CYS A 100 -7.87 -8.67 -4.24
C CYS A 100 -8.97 -8.77 -5.31
N TRP A 101 -8.84 -8.02 -6.40
CA TRP A 101 -9.81 -7.99 -7.50
C TRP A 101 -9.09 -8.09 -8.84
N PRO A 102 -9.79 -8.51 -9.92
CA PRO A 102 -9.26 -8.40 -11.28
C PRO A 102 -8.81 -6.97 -11.57
N TRP A 103 -7.83 -6.81 -12.46
CA TRP A 103 -7.48 -5.51 -13.01
C TRP A 103 -7.74 -5.56 -14.51
N SER A 104 -8.95 -5.16 -14.90
CA SER A 104 -9.43 -5.23 -16.28
C SER A 104 -8.83 -4.10 -17.13
N ASN A 105 -8.83 -4.30 -18.44
CA ASN A 105 -8.49 -3.21 -19.38
C ASN A 105 -9.65 -2.23 -19.50
N PRO A 106 -9.42 -0.98 -19.94
CA PRO A 106 -10.49 -0.03 -20.23
C PRO A 106 -11.50 -0.62 -21.24
N ASN A 107 -12.77 -0.22 -21.10
CA ASN A 107 -13.82 -0.52 -22.05
C ASN A 107 -13.57 0.17 -23.40
N GLY A 108 -14.34 -0.21 -24.43
CA GLY A 108 -14.19 0.37 -25.78
C GLY A 108 -14.39 1.88 -25.86
N ASP A 109 -15.13 2.46 -24.90
CA ASP A 109 -15.35 3.91 -24.75
C ASP A 109 -14.26 4.61 -23.90
N GLY A 110 -13.24 3.88 -23.46
CA GLY A 110 -12.16 4.36 -22.62
C GLY A 110 -12.48 4.47 -21.12
N SER A 111 -13.68 4.08 -20.68
CA SER A 111 -14.03 4.01 -19.26
C SER A 111 -13.34 2.84 -18.56
N LEU A 112 -13.04 2.98 -17.27
CA LEU A 112 -12.45 1.91 -16.48
C LEU A 112 -13.53 1.01 -15.88
N VAL A 113 -13.28 -0.30 -15.86
CA VAL A 113 -14.17 -1.29 -15.23
C VAL A 113 -14.11 -1.13 -13.70
N LYS A 114 -15.27 -1.13 -13.05
CA LYS A 114 -15.40 -1.07 -11.58
C LYS A 114 -15.08 -2.41 -10.93
N ASP A 115 -13.83 -2.83 -11.03
CA ASP A 115 -13.37 -4.14 -10.55
C ASP A 115 -13.30 -4.21 -9.01
N VAL A 116 -12.91 -3.13 -8.33
CA VAL A 116 -12.80 -3.11 -6.87
C VAL A 116 -14.20 -3.03 -6.28
N GLN A 117 -14.65 -4.10 -5.66
CA GLN A 117 -16.02 -4.25 -5.16
C GLN A 117 -16.04 -4.68 -3.70
N VAL A 118 -16.77 -3.93 -2.87
CA VAL A 118 -16.97 -4.20 -1.45
C VAL A 118 -18.45 -4.01 -1.13
N GLY A 119 -19.20 -5.10 -1.00
CA GLY A 119 -20.66 -5.04 -0.86
C GLY A 119 -21.30 -4.36 -2.07
N THR A 120 -22.04 -3.26 -1.86
CA THR A 120 -22.65 -2.45 -2.91
C THR A 120 -21.74 -1.35 -3.45
N TRP A 121 -20.60 -1.11 -2.81
CA TRP A 121 -19.63 -0.12 -3.23
C TRP A 121 -18.73 -0.67 -4.33
N ALA A 122 -18.43 0.14 -5.34
CA ALA A 122 -17.54 -0.24 -6.42
C ALA A 122 -16.80 0.96 -7.03
N MET A 123 -15.51 0.79 -7.30
CA MET A 123 -14.63 1.79 -7.92
C MET A 123 -13.65 1.10 -8.87
N PRO A 124 -13.22 1.74 -9.97
CA PRO A 124 -12.19 1.17 -10.82
C PRO A 124 -10.83 1.19 -10.11
N TRP A 125 -9.96 0.25 -10.48
CA TRP A 125 -8.53 0.43 -10.27
C TRP A 125 -8.01 1.62 -11.08
N ASN A 126 -6.84 2.12 -10.74
CA ASN A 126 -6.14 3.06 -11.60
C ASN A 126 -5.84 2.45 -12.99
N ALA A 127 -5.70 3.29 -14.01
CA ALA A 127 -5.35 2.79 -15.34
C ALA A 127 -4.00 2.03 -15.33
N LYS A 128 -3.92 0.92 -16.07
CA LYS A 128 -2.67 0.18 -16.25
C LYS A 128 -1.62 1.03 -16.99
N PRO A 129 -0.32 0.77 -16.78
CA PRO A 129 0.73 1.44 -17.54
C PRO A 129 0.60 1.26 -19.06
N ASP A 130 0.12 0.09 -19.51
CA ASP A 130 -0.11 -0.28 -20.90
C ASP A 130 -1.59 -0.15 -21.34
N ALA A 131 -2.40 0.58 -20.56
CA ALA A 131 -3.80 0.83 -20.92
C ALA A 131 -3.89 1.55 -22.28
N GLY A 132 -4.85 1.12 -23.10
CA GLY A 132 -5.11 1.69 -24.43
C GLY A 132 -5.79 3.05 -24.37
N HIS A 133 -6.91 3.20 -25.09
CA HIS A 133 -7.70 4.43 -25.04
C HIS A 133 -8.26 4.66 -23.63
N LEU A 134 -8.08 5.88 -23.11
CA LEU A 134 -8.65 6.33 -21.84
C LEU A 134 -9.60 7.50 -22.13
N GLY A 135 -10.78 7.44 -21.52
CA GLY A 135 -11.78 8.48 -21.61
C GLY A 135 -11.33 9.79 -20.96
N ALA A 136 -12.05 10.88 -21.24
CA ALA A 136 -11.76 12.19 -20.66
C ALA A 136 -11.84 12.15 -19.12
N GLY A 137 -10.88 12.79 -18.44
CA GLY A 137 -10.81 12.83 -16.98
C GLY A 137 -10.20 11.60 -16.32
N ILE A 138 -9.78 10.59 -17.09
CA ILE A 138 -9.08 9.40 -16.56
C ILE A 138 -7.56 9.59 -16.76
N PRO A 139 -6.78 9.81 -15.70
CA PRO A 139 -5.33 9.91 -15.81
C PRO A 139 -4.69 8.60 -16.27
N LYS A 140 -3.58 8.73 -16.99
CA LYS A 140 -2.65 7.60 -17.21
C LYS A 140 -2.03 7.17 -15.88
N SER A 141 -1.56 5.92 -15.80
CA SER A 141 -0.96 5.33 -14.60
C SER A 141 0.05 6.24 -13.90
N ASN A 142 0.95 6.90 -14.64
CA ASN A 142 2.01 7.73 -14.07
C ASN A 142 1.51 9.04 -13.46
N PHE A 143 0.29 9.48 -13.80
CA PHE A 143 -0.32 10.70 -13.30
C PHE A 143 -1.42 10.43 -12.28
N TRP A 144 -1.79 9.17 -12.01
CA TRP A 144 -2.85 8.82 -11.06
C TRP A 144 -2.65 9.45 -9.66
N ALA A 145 -1.41 9.48 -9.18
CA ALA A 145 -1.09 10.01 -7.86
C ALA A 145 -1.27 11.54 -7.75
N SER A 146 -1.08 12.30 -8.83
CA SER A 146 -1.11 13.77 -8.81
C SER A 146 -2.37 14.36 -9.47
N ASP A 147 -2.95 13.68 -10.45
CA ASP A 147 -4.10 14.15 -11.21
C ASP A 147 -5.40 14.03 -10.37
N PRO A 148 -6.27 15.06 -10.35
CA PRO A 148 -7.53 15.02 -9.62
C PRO A 148 -8.43 13.83 -9.97
N GLY A 149 -8.44 13.39 -11.23
CA GLY A 149 -9.19 12.23 -11.69
C GLY A 149 -8.73 10.90 -11.07
N GLY A 150 -7.54 10.88 -10.45
CA GLY A 150 -7.05 9.74 -9.69
C GLY A 150 -7.82 9.49 -8.38
N LEU A 151 -8.60 10.46 -7.90
CA LEU A 151 -9.47 10.29 -6.72
C LEU A 151 -10.68 9.38 -7.01
N GLU A 152 -11.06 9.24 -8.28
CA GLU A 152 -12.13 8.33 -8.75
C GLU A 152 -11.61 6.90 -9.00
N GLN A 153 -10.39 6.59 -8.55
CA GLN A 153 -9.68 5.35 -8.81
C GLN A 153 -9.02 4.83 -7.54
N VAL A 154 -8.95 3.51 -7.42
CA VAL A 154 -8.19 2.85 -6.35
C VAL A 154 -6.79 2.53 -6.86
N GLY A 155 -5.77 2.90 -6.11
CA GLY A 155 -4.38 2.51 -6.38
C GLY A 155 -4.08 1.11 -5.87
N CYS A 156 -3.19 0.40 -6.57
CA CYS A 156 -2.60 -0.84 -6.05
C CYS A 156 -1.16 -0.61 -5.57
N VAL A 157 -0.56 -1.63 -4.96
CA VAL A 157 0.83 -1.55 -4.49
C VAL A 157 1.82 -1.13 -5.59
N TYR A 158 1.59 -1.57 -6.83
CA TYR A 158 2.45 -1.28 -7.98
C TYR A 158 2.43 0.19 -8.40
N THR A 159 1.33 0.89 -8.16
CA THR A 159 1.12 2.28 -8.58
C THR A 159 1.26 3.26 -7.44
N ALA A 160 1.04 2.83 -6.20
CA ALA A 160 1.33 3.60 -5.00
C ALA A 160 2.83 3.64 -4.67
N GLN A 161 3.61 2.64 -5.08
CA GLN A 161 5.05 2.58 -4.78
C GLN A 161 5.79 3.78 -5.38
N GLY A 162 6.48 4.53 -4.52
CA GLY A 162 7.23 5.73 -4.91
C GLY A 162 6.47 7.05 -4.76
N PHE A 163 5.18 7.00 -4.43
CA PHE A 163 4.39 8.18 -4.08
C PHE A 163 4.10 8.23 -2.58
N GLU A 164 3.88 9.45 -2.10
CA GLU A 164 3.46 9.74 -0.73
C GLU A 164 2.33 10.77 -0.79
N PHE A 165 1.37 10.62 0.12
CA PHE A 165 0.19 11.46 0.24
C PHE A 165 0.09 12.00 1.66
N ASP A 166 -0.55 13.15 1.86
CA ASP A 166 -0.87 13.60 3.22
C ASP A 166 -1.70 12.54 3.94
N TYR A 167 -2.72 11.99 3.28
CA TYR A 167 -3.54 10.90 3.80
C TYR A 167 -3.68 9.75 2.81
N VAL A 168 -3.73 8.52 3.34
CA VAL A 168 -4.04 7.33 2.54
C VAL A 168 -5.23 6.60 3.12
N GLY A 169 -6.15 6.17 2.26
CA GLY A 169 -7.24 5.28 2.64
C GLY A 169 -6.99 3.88 2.11
N ILE A 170 -6.99 2.88 2.99
CA ILE A 170 -6.66 1.50 2.62
C ILE A 170 -7.89 0.64 2.74
N ILE A 171 -8.24 -0.04 1.66
CA ILE A 171 -9.16 -1.17 1.68
C ILE A 171 -8.33 -2.42 1.91
N PHE A 172 -8.40 -2.95 3.13
CA PHE A 172 -7.69 -4.15 3.55
C PHE A 172 -8.53 -5.37 3.20
N GLY A 173 -8.10 -6.11 2.18
CA GLY A 173 -8.84 -7.21 1.59
C GLY A 173 -8.69 -8.54 2.34
N PRO A 174 -9.44 -9.57 1.93
CA PRO A 174 -9.47 -10.87 2.59
C PRO A 174 -8.31 -11.80 2.18
N ASP A 175 -7.37 -11.32 1.37
CA ASP A 175 -6.16 -12.05 0.96
C ASP A 175 -5.16 -12.26 2.11
N LEU A 176 -5.27 -11.46 3.18
CA LEU A 176 -4.55 -11.60 4.43
C LEU A 176 -5.52 -11.42 5.60
N ARG A 177 -5.47 -12.30 6.59
CA ARG A 177 -6.38 -12.25 7.74
C ARG A 177 -5.72 -12.78 9.00
N TYR A 178 -6.14 -12.28 10.15
CA TYR A 178 -5.60 -12.70 11.44
C TYR A 178 -6.42 -13.84 12.05
N ASP A 179 -5.77 -14.96 12.33
CA ASP A 179 -6.36 -16.12 13.00
C ASP A 179 -6.10 -16.02 14.51
N TRP A 180 -7.16 -15.72 15.27
CA TRP A 180 -7.10 -15.55 16.73
C TRP A 180 -6.86 -16.85 17.50
N GLU A 181 -7.27 -18.00 16.96
CA GLU A 181 -7.07 -19.29 17.63
C GLU A 181 -5.59 -19.69 17.55
N LYS A 182 -4.97 -19.44 16.40
CA LYS A 182 -3.57 -19.77 16.15
C LYS A 182 -2.59 -18.64 16.48
N ASN A 183 -3.08 -17.42 16.70
CA ASN A 183 -2.29 -16.20 16.86
C ASN A 183 -1.31 -15.95 15.70
N ILE A 184 -1.74 -16.23 14.46
CA ILE A 184 -0.91 -16.04 13.25
C ILE A 184 -1.66 -15.32 12.14
N TRP A 185 -0.90 -14.74 11.23
CA TRP A 185 -1.40 -14.26 9.95
C TRP A 185 -1.61 -15.41 8.98
N VAL A 186 -2.80 -15.48 8.38
CA VAL A 186 -3.19 -16.47 7.38
C VAL A 186 -3.44 -15.77 6.06
N GLY A 187 -2.77 -16.23 5.02
CA GLY A 187 -2.97 -15.74 3.66
C GLY A 187 -3.98 -16.59 2.89
N ASP A 188 -4.86 -15.95 2.12
CA ASP A 188 -5.82 -16.62 1.26
C ASP A 188 -5.56 -16.33 -0.23
N LYS A 189 -4.90 -17.29 -0.89
CA LYS A 189 -4.57 -17.22 -2.32
C LYS A 189 -5.79 -17.13 -3.23
N LYS A 190 -6.98 -17.54 -2.77
CA LYS A 190 -8.21 -17.45 -3.56
C LYS A 190 -8.66 -16.00 -3.71
N HIS A 191 -8.38 -15.18 -2.70
CA HIS A 191 -8.76 -13.78 -2.65
C HIS A 191 -7.66 -12.85 -3.16
N SER A 192 -6.46 -13.35 -3.46
CA SER A 192 -5.43 -12.58 -4.16
C SER A 192 -5.55 -12.77 -5.67
N PHE A 193 -5.49 -11.66 -6.42
CA PHE A 193 -5.41 -11.63 -7.88
C PHE A 193 -3.98 -11.38 -8.39
N ASP A 194 -3.01 -11.30 -7.48
CA ASP A 194 -1.62 -11.07 -7.81
C ASP A 194 -0.97 -12.39 -8.23
N SER A 195 -0.86 -12.60 -9.54
CA SER A 195 -0.32 -13.85 -10.08
C SER A 195 1.13 -14.13 -9.68
N VAL A 196 1.93 -13.09 -9.41
CA VAL A 196 3.33 -13.23 -9.00
C VAL A 196 3.38 -13.67 -7.55
N VAL A 197 2.63 -13.00 -6.68
CA VAL A 197 2.57 -13.32 -5.26
C VAL A 197 1.94 -14.70 -5.04
N LYS A 198 0.90 -15.09 -5.77
CA LYS A 198 0.29 -16.44 -5.67
C LYS A 198 1.26 -17.58 -5.96
N LYS A 199 2.18 -17.38 -6.92
CA LYS A 199 3.18 -18.37 -7.33
C LYS A 199 4.35 -18.49 -6.34
N SER A 200 4.42 -17.64 -5.32
CA SER A 200 5.54 -17.61 -4.36
C SER A 200 5.54 -18.74 -3.31
N GLY A 201 4.57 -19.67 -3.37
CA GLY A 201 4.53 -20.83 -2.47
C GLY A 201 4.30 -20.41 -1.02
N ASP A 202 5.25 -20.77 -0.16
CA ASP A 202 5.20 -20.52 1.29
C ASP A 202 5.47 -19.06 1.65
N ARG A 203 6.10 -18.29 0.76
CA ARG A 203 6.37 -16.84 0.96
C ARG A 203 5.15 -15.95 0.73
N PHE A 204 3.99 -16.54 0.39
CA PHE A 204 2.79 -15.78 0.06
C PHE A 204 2.40 -14.81 1.17
N VAL A 205 2.32 -15.28 2.42
CA VAL A 205 1.92 -14.46 3.56
C VAL A 205 2.88 -13.28 3.74
N ASP A 206 4.18 -13.53 3.68
CA ASP A 206 5.19 -12.48 3.86
C ASP A 206 5.14 -11.42 2.74
N LEU A 207 4.89 -11.84 1.49
CA LEU A 207 4.74 -10.91 0.38
C LEU A 207 3.48 -10.05 0.53
N VAL A 208 2.35 -10.64 0.94
CA VAL A 208 1.12 -9.87 1.17
C VAL A 208 1.26 -8.93 2.38
N LYS A 209 1.89 -9.37 3.47
CA LYS A 209 2.26 -8.50 4.60
C LYS A 209 3.10 -7.31 4.14
N ASN A 210 4.12 -7.54 3.31
CA ASN A 210 4.95 -6.47 2.75
C ASN A 210 4.17 -5.54 1.83
N THR A 211 3.24 -6.06 1.04
CA THR A 211 2.32 -5.24 0.23
C THR A 211 1.54 -4.29 1.13
N TYR A 212 0.87 -4.78 2.18
CA TYR A 212 0.14 -3.92 3.09
C TYR A 212 1.05 -2.94 3.83
N ARG A 213 2.23 -3.37 4.28
CA ARG A 213 3.24 -2.47 4.86
C ARG A 213 3.57 -1.32 3.93
N VAL A 214 3.73 -1.58 2.62
CA VAL A 214 3.94 -0.53 1.63
C VAL A 214 2.74 0.42 1.58
N LEU A 215 1.50 -0.08 1.61
CA LEU A 215 0.29 0.75 1.58
C LEU A 215 0.14 1.62 2.85
N PHE A 216 0.29 1.04 4.04
CA PHE A 216 0.26 1.77 5.33
C PHE A 216 1.26 2.92 5.35
N THR A 217 2.42 2.74 4.74
CA THR A 217 3.50 3.72 4.74
C THR A 217 3.41 4.74 3.59
N ARG A 218 2.27 4.88 2.92
CA ARG A 218 2.05 5.92 1.90
C ARG A 218 1.56 7.25 2.46
N GLY A 219 0.89 7.24 3.62
CA GLY A 219 0.43 8.46 4.29
C GLY A 219 1.58 9.15 5.03
N ILE A 220 1.66 10.48 4.97
CA ILE A 220 2.62 11.32 5.70
C ILE A 220 2.00 11.84 7.00
N LYS A 221 0.72 12.25 6.95
CA LYS A 221 -0.03 12.80 8.10
C LYS A 221 -0.99 11.78 8.70
N GLY A 222 -1.52 10.85 7.91
CA GLY A 222 -2.42 9.83 8.43
C GLY A 222 -2.79 8.70 7.47
N CYS A 223 -3.33 7.63 8.05
CA CYS A 223 -3.80 6.44 7.37
C CYS A 223 -5.16 6.00 7.93
N TYR A 224 -6.16 5.92 7.05
CA TYR A 224 -7.49 5.41 7.38
C TYR A 224 -7.68 4.05 6.72
N VAL A 225 -8.29 3.11 7.41
CA VAL A 225 -8.38 1.72 6.93
C VAL A 225 -9.75 1.15 7.14
N HIS A 226 -10.29 0.51 6.11
CA HIS A 226 -11.45 -0.37 6.22
C HIS A 226 -11.00 -1.82 6.03
N PHE A 227 -11.35 -2.68 6.97
CA PHE A 227 -11.04 -4.11 6.93
C PHE A 227 -12.25 -4.91 6.47
N MET A 228 -12.07 -5.75 5.45
CA MET A 228 -13.11 -6.66 4.97
C MET A 228 -13.30 -7.88 5.88
N ASP A 229 -12.30 -8.21 6.71
CA ASP A 229 -12.35 -9.29 7.69
C ASP A 229 -12.45 -8.73 9.12
N GLU A 230 -13.54 -9.09 9.80
CA GLU A 230 -13.85 -8.57 11.15
C GLU A 230 -12.84 -9.04 12.21
N GLY A 231 -12.27 -10.23 12.07
CA GLY A 231 -11.24 -10.74 12.98
C GLY A 231 -9.97 -9.89 12.91
N THR A 232 -9.57 -9.54 11.69
CA THR A 232 -8.42 -8.67 11.39
C THR A 232 -8.68 -7.24 11.85
N ARG A 233 -9.91 -6.73 11.65
CA ARG A 233 -10.34 -5.44 12.17
C ARG A 233 -10.15 -5.36 13.68
N LYS A 234 -10.69 -6.33 14.42
CA LYS A 234 -10.57 -6.41 15.88
C LYS A 234 -9.13 -6.53 16.33
N PHE A 235 -8.30 -7.25 15.57
CA PHE A 235 -6.88 -7.39 15.88
C PHE A 235 -6.17 -6.03 15.83
N PHE A 236 -6.36 -5.26 14.75
CA PHE A 236 -5.81 -3.91 14.66
C PHE A 236 -6.35 -2.99 15.76
N GLN A 237 -7.65 -3.05 16.06
CA GLN A 237 -8.25 -2.27 17.15
C GLN A 237 -7.65 -2.62 18.53
N SER A 238 -7.31 -3.89 18.78
CA SER A 238 -6.65 -4.32 20.02
C SER A 238 -5.20 -3.82 20.17
N ARG A 239 -4.62 -3.29 19.08
CA ARG A 239 -3.29 -2.67 19.05
C ARG A 239 -3.35 -1.14 19.15
N LEU A 240 -4.52 -0.57 19.40
CA LEU A 240 -4.71 0.86 19.64
C LEU A 240 -4.89 1.11 21.13
N GLU A 241 -4.21 2.13 21.66
CA GLU A 241 -4.36 2.68 23.01
C GLU A 241 -5.14 4.00 22.94
#